data_AF-A0A1Q7V016-F1
#
_entry.id   AF-A0A1Q7V016-F1
#
_cell.length_a   1.000
_cell.length_b   1.000
_cell.length_c   1.000
_cell.angle_alpha   90.00
_cell.angle_beta   90.00
_cell.angle_gamma   90.00
#
_symmetry.space_group_name_H-M   'P 1'
#
loop_
_entity.id
_entity.type
_entity.pdbx_description
1 polymer ?
#
loop_
_entity_poly.entity_id
_entity_poly.type
_entity_poly.pdbx_seq_one_letter_code
_entity_poly.pdbx_strand_id
1 'polypeptide(L)' 'MKRNKPRKVRAVKNRAAHVRQVQRIPPTAEAARDEGPRLLPLVDRSKEPSRLEHYLDLADTALGKKSGIKREPKTEI' A
#
# COMPACT_ATOMS: atom_id res chain seq x y z
N MET A 1 -28.23 43.18 23.50
CA MET A 1 -27.19 43.11 22.45
C MET A 1 -26.02 42.26 22.94
N LYS A 2 -25.76 41.08 22.35
CA LYS A 2 -24.57 40.26 22.67
C LYS A 2 -23.71 40.14 21.41
N ARG A 3 -22.47 40.65 21.47
CA ARG A 3 -21.49 40.57 20.38
C ARG A 3 -20.74 39.25 20.47
N ASN A 4 -20.81 38.42 19.43
CA ASN A 4 -19.99 37.20 19.33
C ASN A 4 -18.54 37.58 19.05
N LYS A 5 -17.61 37.14 19.90
CA LYS A 5 -16.16 37.33 19.70
C LYS A 5 -15.67 36.37 18.60
N PRO A 6 -14.79 36.80 17.68
CA PRO A 6 -14.29 35.91 16.64
C PRO A 6 -13.40 34.81 17.24
N ARG A 7 -13.68 33.55 16.87
CA ARG A 7 -12.83 32.40 17.19
C ARG A 7 -11.45 32.63 16.55
N LYS A 8 -10.39 32.61 17.36
CA LYS A 8 -9.00 32.57 16.87
C LYS A 8 -8.80 31.27 16.08
N VAL A 9 -8.75 31.37 14.76
CA VAL A 9 -8.29 30.27 13.91
C VAL A 9 -6.80 30.13 14.16
N ARG A 10 -6.39 29.02 14.80
CA ARG A 10 -4.98 28.71 14.97
C ARG A 10 -4.40 28.45 13.58
N ALA A 11 -3.41 29.24 13.19
CA ALA A 11 -2.66 29.02 11.97
C ALA A 11 -2.02 27.61 12.03
N VAL A 12 -2.46 26.72 11.15
CA VAL A 12 -1.81 25.43 10.95
C VAL A 12 -0.45 25.74 10.36
N LYS A 13 0.61 25.54 11.17
CA LYS A 13 1.99 25.67 10.73
C LYS A 13 2.21 24.59 9.67
N ASN A 14 2.10 24.95 8.40
CA ASN A 14 2.50 24.11 7.27
C ASN A 14 3.90 23.60 7.59
N ARG A 15 4.02 22.31 7.92
CA ARG A 15 5.31 21.65 8.02
C ARG A 15 5.88 21.77 6.63
N ALA A 16 6.87 22.65 6.46
CA ALA A 16 7.64 22.74 5.24
C ALA A 16 8.09 21.32 4.92
N ALA A 17 7.45 20.73 3.92
CA ALA A 17 7.91 19.50 3.32
C ALA A 17 9.37 19.80 2.98
N HIS A 18 10.29 19.19 3.71
CA HIS A 18 11.69 19.31 3.40
C HIS A 18 11.82 18.75 2.00
N VAL A 19 11.92 19.64 1.01
CA VAL A 19 12.19 19.30 -0.37
C VAL A 19 13.59 18.72 -0.34
N ARG A 20 13.68 17.41 -0.11
CA ARG A 20 14.93 16.67 -0.18
C ARG A 20 15.40 16.85 -1.60
N GLN A 21 16.43 17.68 -1.78
CA GLN A 21 17.06 17.85 -3.07
C GLN A 21 17.61 16.49 -3.48
N VAL A 22 16.98 15.86 -4.48
CA VAL A 22 17.43 14.60 -5.04
C VAL A 22 18.75 14.88 -5.77
N GLN A 23 19.83 14.24 -5.33
CA GLN A 23 21.12 14.38 -5.99
C GLN A 23 21.02 13.78 -7.40
N ARG A 24 21.42 14.57 -8.40
CA ARG A 24 21.42 14.11 -9.80
C ARG A 24 22.52 13.06 -9.97
N ILE A 25 22.11 11.88 -10.45
CA ILE A 25 23.02 10.78 -10.75
C ILE A 25 23.55 10.99 -12.19
N PRO A 26 24.85 10.76 -12.46
CA PRO A 26 25.39 10.89 -13.82
C PRO A 26 24.78 9.85 -14.78
N PRO A 27 24.65 10.17 -16.08
CA PRO A 27 23.99 9.31 -17.08
C PRO A 27 24.72 7.99 -17.33
N THR A 28 25.99 7.89 -16.95
CA THR A 28 26.81 6.67 -17.03
C THR A 28 26.62 5.74 -15.85
N ALA A 29 25.99 6.19 -14.76
CA ALA A 29 25.77 5.36 -13.58
C ALA A 29 24.77 4.23 -13.89
N GLU A 30 24.97 3.07 -13.26
CA GLU A 30 24.11 1.90 -13.44
C GLU A 30 22.64 2.19 -13.14
N ALA A 31 22.36 2.98 -12.10
CA ALA A 31 21.00 3.40 -11.74
C ALA A 31 20.36 4.39 -12.73
N ALA A 32 21.14 5.02 -13.61
CA ALA A 32 20.69 5.90 -14.68
C ALA A 32 20.57 5.18 -16.03
N ARG A 33 21.01 3.91 -16.11
CA ARG A 33 20.75 3.06 -17.27
C ARG A 33 19.27 2.74 -17.24
N ASP A 34 18.53 3.40 -18.12
CA ASP A 34 17.11 3.22 -18.28
C ASP A 34 16.87 1.78 -18.75
N GLU A 35 16.57 0.86 -17.81
CA GLU A 35 16.09 -0.50 -18.09
C GLU A 35 14.69 -0.47 -18.71
N GLY A 36 14.37 0.57 -19.49
CA GLY A 36 13.07 0.85 -20.03
C GLY A 36 11.93 0.75 -19.00
N PRO A 37 10.70 0.62 -19.49
CA PRO A 37 9.59 0.23 -18.63
C PRO A 37 9.84 -1.19 -18.10
N ARG A 38 10.10 -1.29 -16.79
CA ARG A 38 10.13 -2.60 -16.10
C ARG A 38 8.78 -3.28 -16.28
N LEU A 39 8.80 -4.52 -16.77
CA LEU A 39 7.58 -5.31 -16.95
C LEU A 39 6.87 -5.50 -15.60
N LEU A 40 5.58 -5.22 -15.56
CA LEU A 40 4.74 -5.62 -14.43
C LEU A 40 4.58 -7.15 -14.47
N PRO A 41 4.69 -7.84 -13.33
CA PRO A 41 4.39 -9.27 -13.27
C PRO A 41 2.97 -9.51 -13.77
N LEU A 42 2.81 -10.42 -14.74
CA LEU A 42 1.50 -10.80 -15.28
C LEU A 42 0.64 -11.57 -14.27
N VAL A 43 1.27 -12.06 -13.20
CA VAL A 43 0.59 -12.77 -12.12
C VAL A 43 -0.01 -11.74 -11.18
N ASP A 44 -1.34 -11.74 -11.09
CA ASP A 44 -2.11 -10.87 -10.21
C ASP A 44 -1.96 -11.34 -8.75
N ARG A 45 -0.80 -11.02 -8.15
CA ARG A 45 -0.48 -11.34 -6.74
C ARG A 45 -1.42 -10.61 -5.77
N SER A 46 -2.14 -9.62 -6.27
CA SER A 46 -3.09 -8.78 -5.55
C SER A 46 -4.54 -9.19 -5.71
N LYS A 47 -4.84 -10.40 -6.24
CA LYS A 47 -6.22 -10.89 -6.26
C LYS A 47 -6.72 -11.01 -4.82
N GLU A 48 -7.35 -9.94 -4.35
CA GLU A 48 -8.02 -9.92 -3.06
C GLU A 48 -9.03 -11.06 -3.06
N PRO A 49 -9.08 -11.86 -1.99
CA PRO A 49 -10.00 -12.99 -1.95
C PRO A 49 -11.41 -12.45 -2.20
N SER A 50 -12.09 -13.05 -3.16
CA SER A 50 -13.45 -12.63 -3.47
C SER A 50 -14.31 -12.74 -2.20
N ARG A 51 -15.33 -11.90 -2.05
CA ARG A 51 -16.26 -11.99 -0.90
C ARG A 51 -16.79 -13.41 -0.69
N LEU A 52 -16.99 -14.15 -1.78
CA LEU A 52 -17.42 -15.55 -1.74
C LEU A 52 -16.35 -16.47 -1.13
N GLU A 53 -15.09 -16.36 -1.56
CA GLU A 53 -13.97 -17.13 -1.00
C GLU A 53 -13.86 -16.92 0.52
N HIS A 54 -14.06 -15.68 0.98
CA HIS A 54 -14.08 -15.37 2.40
C HIS A 54 -15.20 -16.12 3.16
N TYR A 55 -16.43 -16.13 2.64
CA TYR A 55 -17.54 -16.84 3.30
C TYR A 55 -17.36 -18.35 3.31
N LEU A 56 -16.77 -18.92 2.25
CA LEU A 56 -16.44 -20.35 2.20
C LEU A 56 -15.37 -20.71 3.23
N ASP A 57 -14.35 -19.87 3.39
CA ASP A 57 -13.34 -20.04 4.44
C ASP A 57 -13.98 -20.01 5.84
N LEU A 58 -14.91 -19.08 6.11
CA LEU A 58 -15.64 -19.05 7.38
C LEU A 58 -16.46 -20.32 7.62
N ALA A 59 -17.17 -20.80 6.59
CA ALA A 59 -17.95 -22.04 6.68
C ALA A 59 -17.06 -23.26 6.99
N ASP A 60 -15.91 -23.38 6.32
CA ASP A 60 -14.96 -24.46 6.56
C ASP A 60 -14.38 -24.42 7.98
N THR A 61 -14.11 -23.22 8.52
CA THR A 61 -13.65 -23.08 9.91
C THR A 61 -14.75 -23.46 10.91
N ALA A 62 -16.00 -23.07 10.66
CA ALA A 62 -17.13 -23.43 11.51
C ALA A 62 -17.40 -24.95 11.50
N LEU A 63 -17.18 -25.60 10.37
CA LEU A 63 -17.28 -27.05 10.23
C LEU A 63 -16.04 -27.82 10.76
N GLY A 64 -15.03 -27.11 11.29
CA GLY A 64 -13.80 -27.73 11.80
C GLY A 64 -12.93 -28.38 10.72
N LYS A 65 -13.18 -28.11 9.44
CA LYS A 65 -12.45 -28.70 8.30
C LYS A 65 -11.08 -28.05 8.08
N LYS A 66 -10.90 -26.81 8.56
CA LYS A 66 -9.63 -26.07 8.51
C LYS A 66 -9.15 -25.77 9.92
N SER A 67 -8.21 -26.56 10.44
CA SER A 67 -7.49 -26.26 11.68
C SER A 67 -6.33 -25.30 11.35
N GLY A 68 -6.53 -23.99 11.59
CA GLY A 68 -5.48 -22.95 11.65
C GLY A 68 -4.32 -23.08 10.65
N ILE A 69 -4.56 -22.80 9.37
CA ILE A 69 -3.52 -22.90 8.33
C ILE A 69 -2.83 -21.54 8.16
N LYS A 70 -1.58 -21.44 8.61
CA LYS A 70 -0.65 -20.41 8.16
C LYS A 70 -0.49 -20.58 6.64
N ARG A 71 -0.81 -19.54 5.86
CA ARG A 71 -0.65 -19.56 4.40
C ARG A 71 0.83 -19.51 4.07
N GLU A 72 1.44 -20.66 3.80
CA GLU A 72 2.74 -20.73 3.15
C GLU A 72 2.57 -20.33 1.67
N PRO A 73 3.42 -19.45 1.12
CA PRO A 73 3.31 -19.05 -0.27
C PRO A 73 3.65 -20.24 -1.17
N LYS A 74 2.71 -20.63 -2.04
CA LYS A 74 2.97 -21.63 -3.08
C LYS A 74 4.01 -21.06 -4.05
N THR A 75 5.22 -21.58 -4.02
CA THR A 75 6.20 -21.44 -5.10
C THR A 75 5.78 -22.35 -6.25
N GLU A 76 5.26 -21.75 -7.31
CA GLU A 76 5.09 -22.41 -8.61
C GLU A 76 6.45 -22.37 -9.34
N ILE A 77 6.88 -23.52 -9.88
CA ILE A 77 8.14 -23.75 -10.61
C ILE A 77 7.92 -23.46 -12.10
#